data_AF-A0A2I2YF88-F1
#
_entry.id   AF-A0A2I2YF88-F1
#
_cell.length_a   1.000
_cell.length_b   1.000
_cell.length_c   1.000
_cell.angle_alpha   90.00
_cell.angle_beta   90.00
_cell.angle_gamma   90.00
#
_symmetry.space_group_name_H-M   'P 1'
#
loop_
_entity.id
_entity.type
_entity.pdbx_description
1 polymer ?
#
loop_
_entity_poly.entity_id
_entity_poly.type
_entity_poly.pdbx_seq_one_letter_code
_entity_poly.pdbx_strand_id
1 'polypeptide(L)'
;MAYPTVPCPLHVFEPRYRLMIRRSIQTGTKQFGMCVSDTQNSFADYGCMLQIRNVHFLPDGRSVVDTVGGKRFRVLKRGMKDGYCTADIEYLEDVKVENEDEIKNLRELHDLVYSQACSWFQNLRDRFRSQILQHFGSMPEREENLQAAPNGPAWCWWLLAVLPVDPRYQLSVLSMKSLKERLTKIQHILTYFSRDQSK
;
A
#
# COMPACT_ATOMS: atom_id res chain seq x y z
N MET A 1 2.26 -5.77 4.64
CA MET A 1 1.96 -4.32 4.62
C MET A 1 0.78 -4.09 3.67
N ALA A 2 0.00 -3.02 3.83
CA ALA A 2 -1.05 -2.62 2.87
C ALA A 2 -0.66 -1.32 2.21
N TYR A 3 -1.11 -1.13 0.97
CA TYR A 3 -0.88 0.07 0.19
C TYR A 3 -2.18 0.57 -0.44
N PRO A 4 -2.32 1.88 -0.67
CA PRO A 4 -3.46 2.44 -1.39
C PRO A 4 -3.72 1.70 -2.70
N THR A 5 -5.00 1.47 -3.02
CA THR A 5 -5.51 0.79 -4.23
C THR A 5 -5.11 -0.68 -4.41
N VAL A 6 -4.21 -1.22 -3.59
CA VAL A 6 -3.73 -2.60 -3.72
C VAL A 6 -4.66 -3.57 -2.97
N PRO A 7 -5.09 -4.68 -3.61
CA PRO A 7 -5.82 -5.74 -2.94
C PRO A 7 -5.02 -6.37 -1.79
N CYS A 8 -5.70 -6.68 -0.69
CA CYS A 8 -5.10 -7.31 0.46
C CYS A 8 -6.08 -8.36 1.04
N PRO A 9 -6.14 -9.57 0.47
CA PRO A 9 -6.95 -10.64 1.03
C PRO A 9 -6.36 -11.12 2.36
N LEU A 10 -7.21 -11.33 3.36
CA LEU A 10 -6.79 -11.74 4.71
C LEU A 10 -7.56 -12.96 5.17
N HIS A 11 -6.84 -13.91 5.78
CA HIS A 11 -7.47 -14.98 6.55
C HIS A 11 -7.48 -14.59 8.04
N VAL A 12 -8.67 -14.29 8.55
CA VAL A 12 -8.89 -13.88 9.94
C VAL A 12 -9.32 -15.08 10.76
N PHE A 13 -8.39 -15.58 11.60
CA PHE A 13 -8.62 -16.75 12.43
C PHE A 13 -8.64 -16.45 13.94
N GLU A 14 -7.92 -15.42 14.40
CA GLU A 14 -7.87 -15.08 15.83
C GLU A 14 -9.22 -14.53 16.34
N PRO A 15 -9.74 -15.02 17.49
CA PRO A 15 -11.04 -14.61 18.05
C PRO A 15 -11.24 -13.09 18.16
N ARG A 16 -10.20 -12.35 18.58
CA ARG A 16 -10.26 -10.89 18.72
C ARG A 16 -10.53 -10.17 17.40
N TYR A 17 -9.94 -10.63 16.30
CA TYR A 17 -10.12 -10.02 14.99
C TYR A 17 -11.41 -10.48 14.33
N ARG A 18 -11.88 -11.70 14.60
CA ARG A 18 -13.22 -12.15 14.20
C ARG A 18 -14.31 -11.21 14.75
N LEU A 19 -14.17 -10.79 16.01
CA LEU A 19 -15.06 -9.80 16.62
C LEU A 19 -14.94 -8.43 15.93
N MET A 20 -13.72 -7.96 15.65
CA MET A 20 -13.47 -6.69 14.96
C MET A 20 -14.12 -6.66 13.57
N ILE A 21 -13.96 -7.71 12.77
CA ILE A 21 -14.56 -7.81 11.42
C ILE A 21 -16.09 -7.81 11.52
N ARG A 22 -16.68 -8.63 12.40
CA ARG A 22 -18.13 -8.66 12.59
C ARG A 22 -18.69 -7.28 12.93
N ARG A 23 -18.04 -6.55 13.86
CA ARG A 23 -18.44 -5.19 14.23
C ARG A 23 -18.33 -4.23 13.05
N SER A 24 -17.23 -4.27 12.30
CA SER A 24 -17.01 -3.41 11.12
C SER A 24 -18.09 -3.60 10.05
N ILE A 25 -18.60 -4.83 9.89
CA ILE A 25 -19.73 -5.11 8.99
C ILE A 25 -21.06 -4.61 9.57
N GLN A 26 -21.34 -4.91 10.84
CA GLN A 26 -22.61 -4.57 11.50
C GLN A 26 -22.84 -3.06 11.65
N THR A 27 -21.78 -2.30 11.95
CA THR A 27 -21.85 -0.83 12.04
C THR A 27 -21.87 -0.16 10.67
N GLY A 28 -21.63 -0.90 9.59
CA GLY A 28 -21.59 -0.37 8.23
C GLY A 28 -20.31 0.36 7.85
N THR A 29 -19.33 0.52 8.75
CA THR A 29 -18.06 1.21 8.43
C THR A 29 -17.24 0.46 7.40
N LYS A 30 -17.26 -0.89 7.45
CA LYS A 30 -16.55 -1.80 6.54
C LYS A 30 -15.07 -1.45 6.33
N GLN A 31 -14.42 -0.94 7.37
CA GLN A 31 -13.03 -0.48 7.31
C GLN A 31 -12.28 -0.75 8.61
N PHE A 32 -10.97 -1.00 8.50
CA PHE A 32 -10.05 -1.09 9.64
C PHE A 32 -8.62 -0.69 9.20
N GLY A 33 -7.76 -0.33 10.15
CA GLY A 33 -6.37 0.05 9.87
C GLY A 33 -5.44 -1.16 9.85
N MET A 34 -4.45 -1.17 8.93
CA MET A 34 -3.35 -2.12 8.95
C MET A 34 -2.00 -1.41 9.07
N CYS A 35 -1.23 -1.84 10.06
CA CYS A 35 0.14 -1.39 10.33
C CYS A 35 1.09 -2.59 10.32
N VAL A 36 2.37 -2.34 10.08
CA VAL A 36 3.41 -3.36 10.32
C VAL A 36 3.61 -3.52 11.82
N SER A 37 3.84 -4.76 12.27
CA SER A 37 4.18 -5.07 13.66
C SER A 37 5.48 -4.36 14.07
N ASP A 38 5.49 -3.79 15.26
CA ASP A 38 6.63 -3.09 15.83
C ASP A 38 6.90 -3.66 17.22
N THR A 39 8.13 -4.08 17.48
CA THR A 39 8.52 -4.68 18.76
C THR A 39 8.50 -3.68 19.92
N GLN A 40 8.65 -2.39 19.66
CA GLN A 40 8.65 -1.35 20.69
C GLN A 40 7.24 -0.83 20.95
N ASN A 41 6.47 -0.56 19.89
CA ASN A 41 5.19 0.14 19.98
C ASN A 41 3.97 -0.73 19.65
N SER A 42 4.12 -2.06 19.63
CA SER A 42 3.15 -3.05 19.11
C SER A 42 2.92 -2.96 17.61
N PHE A 43 2.74 -1.75 17.07
CA PHE A 43 2.61 -1.47 15.64
C PHE A 43 3.20 -0.12 15.26
N ALA A 44 3.62 -0.01 13.99
CA ALA A 44 4.26 1.16 13.42
C ALA A 44 3.38 2.42 13.47
N ASP A 45 4.01 3.60 13.48
CA ASP A 45 3.34 4.92 13.49
C ASP A 45 2.55 5.22 12.21
N TYR A 46 2.78 4.47 11.14
CA TYR A 46 2.16 4.69 9.84
C TYR A 46 1.48 3.41 9.36
N GLY A 47 0.37 3.58 8.65
CA GLY A 47 -0.40 2.48 8.12
C GLY A 47 -1.31 2.87 6.97
N CYS A 48 -2.10 1.90 6.52
CA CYS A 48 -3.09 2.08 5.47
C CYS A 48 -4.44 1.56 5.95
N MET A 49 -5.49 2.33 5.72
CA MET A 49 -6.87 1.86 5.90
C MET A 49 -7.17 0.78 4.87
N LEU A 50 -7.78 -0.30 5.30
CA LEU A 50 -8.32 -1.34 4.44
C LEU A 50 -9.83 -1.20 4.38
N GLN A 51 -10.37 -1.16 3.16
CA GLN A 51 -11.81 -1.24 2.93
C GLN A 51 -12.20 -2.68 2.63
N ILE A 52 -13.14 -3.20 3.41
CA ILE A 52 -13.72 -4.53 3.21
C ILE A 52 -14.62 -4.50 1.99
N ARG A 53 -14.28 -5.30 0.98
CA ARG A 53 -15.09 -5.53 -0.23
C ARG A 53 -16.05 -6.68 0.00
N ASN A 54 -15.54 -7.78 0.54
CA ASN A 54 -16.33 -8.96 0.80
C ASN A 54 -15.83 -9.71 2.05
N VAL A 55 -16.72 -10.49 2.67
CA VAL A 55 -16.39 -11.37 3.78
C VAL A 55 -17.04 -12.73 3.55
N HIS A 56 -16.20 -13.77 3.54
CA HIS A 56 -16.64 -15.16 3.52
C HIS A 56 -16.43 -15.77 4.90
N PHE A 57 -17.51 -15.98 5.64
CA PHE A 57 -17.47 -16.65 6.93
C PHE A 57 -17.39 -18.16 6.74
N LEU A 58 -16.48 -18.79 7.49
CA LEU A 58 -16.29 -20.24 7.51
C LEU A 58 -17.11 -20.87 8.64
N PRO A 59 -17.47 -22.17 8.57
CA PRO A 59 -18.30 -22.83 9.58
C PRO A 59 -17.72 -22.84 11.01
N ASP A 60 -16.40 -22.80 11.16
CA ASP A 60 -15.70 -22.68 12.45
C ASP A 60 -15.60 -21.21 12.96
N GLY A 61 -16.19 -20.31 12.18
CA GLY A 61 -16.31 -18.88 12.39
C GLY A 61 -15.06 -18.07 12.09
N ARG A 62 -14.01 -18.67 11.49
CA ARG A 62 -12.97 -17.90 10.78
C ARG A 62 -13.58 -17.16 9.59
N SER A 63 -12.84 -16.23 9.00
CA SER A 63 -13.29 -15.57 7.77
C SER A 63 -12.16 -15.28 6.81
N VAL A 64 -12.44 -15.43 5.52
CA VAL A 64 -11.63 -14.82 4.45
C VAL A 64 -12.23 -13.45 4.15
N VAL A 65 -11.40 -12.41 4.25
CA VAL A 65 -11.81 -11.01 4.11
C VAL A 65 -11.09 -10.43 2.91
N ASP A 66 -11.84 -10.08 1.88
CA ASP A 66 -11.31 -9.37 0.73
C ASP A 66 -11.27 -7.89 1.05
N THR A 67 -10.08 -7.30 1.02
CA THR A 67 -9.91 -5.87 1.25
C THR A 67 -9.12 -5.20 0.15
N VAL A 68 -9.25 -3.88 0.05
CA VAL A 68 -8.38 -3.04 -0.77
C VAL A 68 -7.87 -1.90 0.10
N GLY A 69 -6.59 -1.55 -0.07
CA GLY A 69 -6.04 -0.39 0.63
C GLY A 69 -6.64 0.92 0.14
N GLY A 70 -6.84 1.83 1.09
CA GLY A 70 -7.43 3.15 0.90
C GLY A 70 -6.49 4.24 1.39
N LYS A 71 -6.99 5.05 2.32
CA LYS A 71 -6.25 6.20 2.86
C LYS A 71 -5.06 5.75 3.72
N ARG A 72 -3.92 6.41 3.53
CA ARG A 72 -2.79 6.28 4.44
C ARG A 72 -3.05 7.09 5.71
N PHE A 73 -2.40 6.73 6.79
CA PHE A 73 -2.56 7.44 8.05
C PHE A 73 -1.29 7.42 8.90
N ARG A 74 -1.23 8.38 9.82
CA ARG A 74 -0.30 8.46 10.95
C ARG A 74 -1.07 8.24 12.25
N VAL A 75 -0.50 7.46 13.15
CA VAL A 75 -1.03 7.18 14.49
C VAL A 75 -0.76 8.38 15.40
N LEU A 76 -1.80 8.92 16.01
CA LEU A 76 -1.71 10.00 17.01
C LEU A 76 -1.70 9.43 18.43
N LYS A 77 -2.60 8.47 18.69
CA LYS A 77 -2.73 7.81 20.00
C LYS A 77 -3.03 6.34 19.81
N ARG A 78 -2.45 5.50 20.66
CA ARG A 78 -2.64 4.05 20.67
C ARG A 78 -3.56 3.66 21.83
N GLY A 79 -4.32 2.60 21.62
CA GLY A 79 -5.19 2.02 22.64
C GLY A 79 -5.47 0.54 22.37
N MET A 80 -6.27 -0.07 23.23
CA MET A 80 -6.70 -1.46 23.07
C MET A 80 -8.18 -1.58 23.44
N LYS A 81 -8.90 -2.41 22.68
CA LYS A 81 -10.30 -2.74 22.96
C LYS A 81 -10.53 -4.21 22.66
N ASP A 82 -11.10 -4.95 23.61
CA ASP A 82 -11.45 -6.37 23.44
C ASP A 82 -10.31 -7.23 22.86
N GLY A 83 -9.08 -6.95 23.29
CA GLY A 83 -7.87 -7.69 22.91
C GLY A 83 -7.23 -7.31 21.56
N TYR A 84 -7.82 -6.39 20.78
CA TYR A 84 -7.22 -5.86 19.56
C TYR A 84 -6.81 -4.39 19.70
N CYS A 85 -5.79 -3.99 18.94
CA CYS A 85 -5.26 -2.63 18.94
C CYS A 85 -6.27 -1.65 18.34
N THR A 86 -6.32 -0.45 18.90
CA THR A 86 -7.09 0.69 18.39
C THR A 86 -6.17 1.91 18.31
N ALA A 87 -6.51 2.87 17.46
CA ALA A 87 -5.73 4.08 17.33
C ALA A 87 -6.61 5.28 16.96
N ASP A 88 -6.28 6.44 17.53
CA ASP A 88 -6.67 7.72 16.96
C ASP A 88 -5.64 8.06 15.87
N ILE A 89 -6.12 8.45 14.70
CA ILE A 89 -5.28 8.61 13.50
C ILE A 89 -5.50 9.96 12.83
N GLU A 90 -4.49 10.38 12.09
CA GLU A 90 -4.56 11.48 11.13
C GLU A 90 -4.36 10.90 9.72
N TYR A 91 -5.24 11.27 8.77
CA TYR A 91 -5.07 10.84 7.38
C TYR A 91 -3.91 11.58 6.71
N LEU A 92 -3.19 10.85 5.86
CA LEU A 92 -2.10 11.38 5.07
C LEU A 92 -2.52 11.51 3.62
N GLU A 93 -2.24 12.68 3.06
CA GLU A 93 -2.38 12.99 1.65
C GLU A 93 -1.06 13.56 1.13
N ASP A 94 -0.83 13.42 -0.17
CA ASP A 94 0.31 14.02 -0.81
C ASP A 94 0.18 15.53 -0.88
N VAL A 95 1.29 16.22 -0.63
CA VAL A 95 1.40 17.67 -0.83
C VAL A 95 1.44 17.93 -2.33
N LYS A 96 0.51 18.77 -2.80
CA LYS A 96 0.45 19.17 -4.19
C LYS A 96 1.57 20.16 -4.50
N VAL A 97 2.20 19.96 -5.64
CA VAL A 97 3.14 20.89 -6.26
C VAL A 97 2.34 21.90 -7.08
N GLU A 98 2.54 23.18 -6.79
CA GLU A 98 1.83 24.29 -7.43
C GLU A 98 2.67 25.04 -8.47
N ASN A 99 4.00 25.04 -8.31
CA ASN A 99 4.92 25.70 -9.22
C ASN A 99 4.98 24.98 -10.58
N GLU A 100 4.78 25.70 -11.68
CA GLU A 100 4.69 25.12 -13.03
C GLU A 100 5.98 24.39 -13.47
N ASP A 101 7.15 24.95 -13.18
CA ASP A 101 8.44 24.32 -13.50
C ASP A 101 8.62 23.03 -12.68
N GLU A 102 8.24 23.04 -11.41
CA GLU A 102 8.26 21.85 -10.57
C GLU A 102 7.26 20.78 -11.03
N ILE A 103 6.06 21.17 -11.49
CA ILE A 103 5.08 20.26 -12.07
C ILE A 103 5.64 19.60 -13.34
N LYS A 104 6.32 20.37 -14.19
CA LYS A 104 6.96 19.84 -15.40
C LYS A 104 8.07 18.85 -15.03
N ASN A 105 8.97 19.22 -14.12
CA ASN A 105 10.03 18.34 -13.63
C ASN A 105 9.47 17.06 -12.98
N LEU A 106 8.37 17.18 -12.23
CA LEU A 106 7.68 16.05 -11.60
C LEU A 106 7.10 15.11 -12.65
N ARG A 107 6.50 15.64 -13.73
CA ARG A 107 5.99 14.85 -14.86
C ARG A 107 7.11 14.12 -15.60
N GLU A 108 8.22 14.79 -15.87
CA GLU A 108 9.38 14.16 -16.52
C GLU A 108 9.96 13.03 -15.67
N LEU A 109 10.14 13.26 -14.36
CA LEU A 109 10.58 12.22 -13.43
C LEU A 109 9.57 11.06 -13.38
N HIS A 110 8.28 11.38 -13.28
CA HIS A 110 7.22 10.38 -13.27
C HIS A 110 7.29 9.47 -14.51
N ASP A 111 7.37 10.06 -15.71
CA ASP A 111 7.36 9.31 -16.96
C ASP A 111 8.61 8.44 -17.11
N LEU A 112 9.77 8.94 -16.67
CA LEU A 112 11.01 8.16 -16.63
C LEU A 112 10.89 6.95 -15.71
N VAL A 113 10.43 7.15 -14.46
CA VAL A 113 10.32 6.06 -13.47
C VAL A 113 9.23 5.07 -13.86
N TYR A 114 8.12 5.53 -14.44
CA TYR A 114 7.07 4.66 -14.97
C TYR A 114 7.60 3.77 -16.10
N SER A 115 8.33 4.34 -17.06
CA SER A 115 8.98 3.58 -18.13
C SER A 115 9.97 2.54 -17.59
N GLN A 116 10.76 2.91 -16.58
CA GLN A 116 11.66 2.00 -15.89
C GLN A 116 10.91 0.86 -15.19
N ALA A 117 9.78 1.15 -14.54
CA ALA A 117 8.93 0.15 -13.90
C ALA A 117 8.34 -0.84 -14.91
N CYS A 118 7.83 -0.33 -16.04
CA CYS A 118 7.36 -1.16 -17.16
C CYS A 118 8.46 -2.09 -17.66
N SER A 119 9.66 -1.55 -17.92
CA SER A 119 10.80 -2.33 -18.41
C SER A 119 11.23 -3.41 -17.40
N TRP A 120 11.34 -3.05 -16.12
CA TRP A 120 11.64 -3.99 -15.05
C TRP A 120 10.62 -5.14 -15.01
N PHE A 121 9.32 -4.82 -15.04
CA PHE A 121 8.27 -5.83 -14.99
C PHE A 121 8.27 -6.74 -16.22
N GLN A 122 8.48 -6.18 -17.41
CA GLN A 122 8.57 -6.93 -18.68
C GLN A 122 9.80 -7.82 -18.76
N ASN A 123 10.87 -7.50 -18.03
CA ASN A 123 12.10 -8.29 -17.98
C ASN A 123 12.09 -9.35 -16.86
N LEU A 124 11.04 -9.41 -16.03
CA LEU A 124 10.88 -10.49 -15.05
C LEU A 124 10.71 -11.85 -15.74
N ARG A 125 11.33 -12.89 -15.19
CA ARG A 125 11.09 -14.28 -15.63
C ARG A 125 9.60 -14.59 -15.58
N ASP A 126 9.08 -15.28 -16.59
CA ASP A 126 7.63 -15.52 -16.77
C ASP A 126 6.95 -16.09 -15.53
N ARG A 127 7.60 -17.00 -14.82
CA ARG A 127 7.07 -17.57 -13.56
C ARG A 127 6.70 -16.48 -12.54
N PHE A 128 7.56 -15.48 -12.35
CA PHE A 128 7.37 -14.43 -11.36
C PHE A 128 6.32 -13.43 -11.85
N ARG A 129 6.37 -13.09 -13.14
CA ARG A 129 5.38 -12.22 -13.78
C ARG A 129 3.97 -12.79 -13.66
N SER A 130 3.79 -14.06 -13.98
CA SER A 130 2.49 -14.75 -13.87
C SER A 130 1.97 -14.79 -12.44
N GLN A 131 2.85 -15.03 -11.46
CA GLN A 131 2.47 -14.99 -10.03
C GLN A 131 2.02 -13.58 -9.60
N ILE A 132 2.74 -12.55 -10.02
CA ILE A 132 2.37 -11.16 -9.75
C ILE A 132 1.01 -10.84 -10.37
N LEU A 133 0.80 -11.17 -11.64
CA LEU A 133 -0.47 -10.93 -12.34
C LEU A 133 -1.64 -11.67 -11.68
N GLN A 134 -1.42 -12.91 -11.23
CA GLN A 134 -2.45 -13.70 -10.55
C GLN A 134 -2.88 -13.07 -9.22
N HIS A 135 -1.94 -12.51 -8.45
CA HIS A 135 -2.21 -12.01 -7.10
C HIS A 135 -2.59 -10.52 -7.05
N PHE A 136 -1.93 -9.69 -7.86
CA PHE A 136 -2.06 -8.24 -7.83
C PHE A 136 -2.72 -7.66 -9.08
N GLY A 137 -2.95 -8.47 -10.11
CA GLY A 137 -3.39 -8.01 -11.42
C GLY A 137 -2.29 -7.31 -12.20
N SER A 138 -2.66 -6.73 -13.34
CA SER A 138 -1.77 -5.92 -14.17
C SER A 138 -1.33 -4.66 -13.44
N MET A 139 -0.13 -4.17 -13.78
CA MET A 139 0.31 -2.86 -13.31
C MET A 139 -0.68 -1.78 -13.79
N PRO A 140 -1.16 -0.89 -12.91
CA PRO A 140 -2.04 0.21 -13.30
C PRO A 140 -1.45 1.08 -14.40
N GLU A 141 -2.32 1.60 -15.25
CA GLU A 141 -1.93 2.52 -16.32
C GLU A 141 -1.48 3.87 -15.74
N ARG A 142 -0.79 4.63 -16.60
CA ARG A 142 -0.38 5.99 -16.29
C ARG A 142 -1.61 6.91 -16.17
N GLU A 143 -1.64 7.69 -15.09
CA GLU A 143 -2.65 8.72 -14.87
C GLU A 143 -2.28 10.04 -15.57
N GLU A 144 -3.26 10.73 -16.16
CA GLU A 144 -3.04 12.04 -16.79
C GLU A 144 -2.76 13.15 -15.77
N ASN A 145 -3.47 13.11 -14.64
CA ASN A 145 -3.31 14.02 -13.52
C ASN A 145 -2.71 13.31 -12.31
N LEU A 146 -1.39 13.40 -12.20
CA LEU A 146 -0.58 12.77 -11.15
C LEU A 146 -0.95 13.18 -9.72
N GLN A 147 -1.62 14.33 -9.56
CA GLN A 147 -1.96 14.94 -8.28
C GLN A 147 -3.47 14.90 -7.98
N ALA A 148 -4.26 14.22 -8.81
CA ALA A 148 -5.70 14.07 -8.61
C ALA A 148 -6.02 13.17 -7.41
N ALA A 149 -5.31 12.03 -7.32
CA ALA A 149 -5.47 11.10 -6.22
C ALA A 149 -4.75 11.61 -4.96
N PRO A 150 -5.34 11.50 -3.76
CA PRO A 150 -4.72 11.97 -2.52
C PRO A 150 -3.45 11.21 -2.14
N ASN A 151 -3.21 10.05 -2.74
CA ASN A 151 -1.99 9.25 -2.52
C ASN A 151 -1.09 9.22 -3.76
N GLY A 152 -1.35 10.05 -4.77
CA GLY A 152 -0.66 9.99 -6.06
C GLY A 152 -0.90 8.67 -6.80
N PRO A 153 -0.06 8.35 -7.80
CA PRO A 153 -0.39 7.32 -8.77
C PRO A 153 -0.47 5.89 -8.24
N ALA A 154 -1.51 5.17 -8.65
CA ALA A 154 -1.79 3.80 -8.21
C ALA A 154 -0.63 2.83 -8.51
N TRP A 155 0.03 2.99 -9.66
CA TRP A 155 1.13 2.11 -10.07
C TRP A 155 2.33 2.18 -9.11
N CYS A 156 2.56 3.32 -8.44
CA CYS A 156 3.63 3.45 -7.44
C CYS A 156 3.39 2.47 -6.28
N TRP A 157 2.13 2.38 -5.82
CA TRP A 157 1.72 1.53 -4.71
C TRP A 157 1.69 0.05 -5.11
N TRP A 158 1.22 -0.24 -6.32
CA TRP A 158 1.29 -1.58 -6.90
C TRP A 158 2.75 -2.07 -6.97
N LEU A 159 3.65 -1.21 -7.44
CA LEU A 159 5.07 -1.56 -7.57
C LEU A 159 5.71 -1.84 -6.21
N LEU A 160 5.43 -1.03 -5.19
CA LEU A 160 5.91 -1.26 -3.83
C LEU A 160 5.36 -2.56 -3.20
N ALA A 161 4.18 -3.01 -3.63
CA ALA A 161 3.57 -4.24 -3.16
C ALA A 161 4.23 -5.49 -3.76
N VAL A 162 4.72 -5.40 -5.01
CA VAL A 162 5.31 -6.55 -5.72
C VAL A 162 6.84 -6.62 -5.59
N LEU A 163 7.50 -5.50 -5.28
CA LEU A 163 8.95 -5.46 -5.12
C LEU A 163 9.38 -6.12 -3.78
N PRO A 164 10.44 -6.94 -3.77
CA PRO A 164 10.95 -7.60 -2.57
C PRO A 164 11.81 -6.64 -1.72
N VAL A 165 11.20 -5.56 -1.22
CA VAL A 165 11.85 -4.52 -0.43
C VAL A 165 11.64 -4.77 1.06
N ASP A 166 12.66 -4.47 1.87
CA ASP A 166 12.56 -4.55 3.32
C ASP A 166 11.35 -3.76 3.87
N PRO A 167 10.53 -4.33 4.77
CA PRO A 167 9.34 -3.68 5.30
C PRO A 167 9.60 -2.32 5.96
N ARG A 168 10.78 -2.08 6.56
CA ARG A 168 11.10 -0.77 7.15
C ARG A 168 11.32 0.27 6.06
N TYR A 169 11.96 -0.12 4.97
CA TYR A 169 12.13 0.77 3.82
C TYR A 169 10.80 1.05 3.13
N GLN A 170 9.96 0.02 2.94
CA GLN A 170 8.59 0.18 2.44
C GLN A 170 7.78 1.17 3.31
N LEU A 171 7.88 1.06 4.63
CA LEU A 171 7.20 1.96 5.57
C LEU A 171 7.69 3.40 5.41
N SER A 172 8.99 3.59 5.17
CA SER A 172 9.59 4.89 4.91
C SER A 172 9.12 5.55 3.62
N VAL A 173 8.59 4.77 2.66
CA VAL A 173 7.98 5.27 1.43
C VAL A 173 6.49 5.52 1.65
N LEU A 174 5.81 4.63 2.38
CA LEU A 174 4.40 4.77 2.75
C LEU A 174 4.12 6.06 3.51
N SER A 175 5.05 6.52 4.36
CA SER A 175 4.89 7.75 5.16
C SER A 175 5.17 9.06 4.39
N MET A 176 5.67 9.01 3.15
CA MET A 176 6.06 10.20 2.39
C MET A 176 4.85 10.99 1.89
N LYS A 177 4.86 12.30 2.05
CA LYS A 177 3.83 13.19 1.47
C LYS A 177 4.27 13.83 0.14
N SER A 178 5.54 13.76 -0.23
CA SER A 178 6.02 14.28 -1.51
C SER A 178 6.05 13.17 -2.57
N LEU A 179 5.29 13.34 -3.65
CA LEU A 179 5.33 12.43 -4.81
C LEU A 179 6.73 12.39 -5.45
N LYS A 180 7.42 13.54 -5.54
CA LYS A 180 8.78 13.63 -6.11
C LYS A 180 9.76 12.71 -5.37
N GLU A 181 9.91 12.91 -4.06
CA GLU A 181 10.71 12.05 -3.18
C GLU A 181 10.35 10.57 -3.29
N ARG A 182 9.05 10.26 -3.34
CA ARG A 182 8.57 8.88 -3.49
C ARG A 182 9.02 8.27 -4.82
N LEU A 183 8.87 9.00 -5.93
CA LEU A 183 9.36 8.57 -7.24
C LEU A 183 10.87 8.37 -7.25
N THR A 184 11.65 9.27 -6.65
CA THR A 184 13.10 9.11 -6.52
C THR A 184 13.48 7.85 -5.75
N LYS A 185 12.81 7.54 -4.63
CA LYS A 185 13.05 6.28 -3.90
C LYS A 185 12.70 5.06 -4.74
N ILE A 186 11.55 5.08 -5.44
CA ILE A 186 11.15 3.99 -6.34
C ILE A 186 12.20 3.80 -7.44
N GLN A 187 12.70 4.88 -8.04
CA GLN A 187 13.75 4.83 -9.05
C GLN A 187 15.03 4.16 -8.54
N HIS A 188 15.47 4.51 -7.32
CA HIS A 188 16.63 3.88 -6.69
C HIS A 188 16.41 2.38 -6.45
N ILE A 189 15.22 1.98 -5.99
CA ILE A 189 14.87 0.57 -5.82
C ILE A 189 14.93 -0.17 -7.16
N LEU A 190 14.30 0.36 -8.21
CA LEU A 190 14.30 -0.25 -9.54
C LEU A 190 15.72 -0.38 -10.08
N THR A 191 16.54 0.65 -9.93
CA THR A 191 17.94 0.65 -10.37
C THR A 191 18.77 -0.42 -9.65
N TYR A 192 18.53 -0.62 -8.35
CA TYR A 192 19.16 -1.68 -7.58
C TYR A 192 18.78 -3.07 -8.11
N PHE A 193 17.49 -3.34 -8.31
CA PHE A 193 17.04 -4.66 -8.77
C PHE A 193 17.36 -4.95 -10.24
N SER A 194 17.39 -3.95 -11.11
CA SER A 194 17.80 -4.13 -12.50
C SER A 194 19.28 -4.53 -12.64
N ARG A 195 20.14 -4.17 -11.68
CA ARG A 195 21.56 -4.59 -11.66
C ARG A 195 21.77 -6.01 -11.15
N ASP A 196 20.85 -6.51 -10.34
CA ASP A 196 20.93 -7.86 -9.77
C ASP A 196 20.39 -8.92 -10.74
N GLN A 197 19.48 -8.53 -11.65
CA GLN A 197 18.97 -9.41 -12.72
C GLN A 197 19.98 -9.67 -13.84
N SER A 198 21.02 -8.84 -13.97
CA SER A 198 22.09 -9.00 -14.97
C SER A 198 23.28 -9.84 -14.48
N LYS A 199 23.17 -10.44 -13.29
CA LYS A 199 24.09 -11.45 -12.76
C LYS A 199 23.44 -12.82 -12.73
#